data_AF-A0A9E3W909-F1
#
_entry.id   AF-A0A9E3W909-F1
#
_cell.length_a   1.000
_cell.length_b   1.000
_cell.length_c   1.000
_cell.angle_alpha   90.00
_cell.angle_beta   90.00
_cell.angle_gamma   90.00
#
_symmetry.space_group_name_H-M   'P 1'
#
loop_
_entity.id
_entity.type
_entity.pdbx_description
1 polymer ?
#
loop_
_entity_poly.entity_id
_entity_poly.type
_entity_poly.pdbx_seq_one_letter_code
_entity_poly.pdbx_strand_id
1 'polypeptide(L)'
;MAAMKIFQVGPNQVRVRRQPGLQGEMVRWLDPGTQIECAVLSRREADGYVWWQHADGWSAERSTSSSEIYLFEATAAPTPSAPNQKLLRAGSSQVRVRSQPNLSGAMIRWLQPGELVEVRADSRREADGYVWWQHADGWSAERSIDGVSVFLIEVPPTPVVTQAPAPITPAPAAPTTSSPTMPVPVPAQSATPGEFQPPPPKKPFKVASVKVRVRRLPNLQGEMLGWLEPGTVFDADGNSRQETDGYVWWRHNDGWSAERNLAESEVYLVDPSVVVDIPAPRTNEPPSVDLLPLRDALFRQLPVAFDKILWWQYFGNNVYAWRIWQQGLTWYAYAQGLHGGLDFGNSRDRGVPVVAGVEGVFKYHDRVYTRPNGLWVKVGDYTVIYGHITNPRLYRVGDPIAPDTVLGELEFGGQNHLHLEVRYRDRWIINPLLLMPETMRSSL
;
A
#
# COMPACT_ATOMS: atom_id res chain seq x y z
N MET A 1 13.52 -27.31 -23.14
CA MET A 1 13.03 -26.10 -22.44
C MET A 1 13.16 -26.33 -20.95
N ALA A 2 13.67 -25.36 -20.19
CA ALA A 2 13.64 -25.45 -18.73
C ALA A 2 12.18 -25.50 -18.27
N ALA A 3 11.87 -26.31 -17.25
CA ALA A 3 10.53 -26.32 -16.69
C ALA A 3 10.22 -24.94 -16.07
N MET A 4 9.03 -24.42 -16.33
CA MET A 4 8.55 -23.12 -15.84
C MET A 4 7.39 -23.31 -14.86
N LYS A 5 7.28 -22.41 -13.88
CA LYS A 5 6.09 -22.20 -13.05
C LYS A 5 5.45 -20.87 -13.45
N ILE A 6 4.13 -20.82 -13.45
CA ILE A 6 3.41 -19.55 -13.62
C ILE A 6 3.05 -19.04 -12.23
N PHE A 7 3.28 -17.76 -12.00
CA PHE A 7 2.84 -17.06 -10.81
C PHE A 7 1.95 -15.90 -11.20
N GLN A 8 0.96 -15.59 -10.36
CA GLN A 8 0.14 -14.38 -10.45
C GLN A 8 0.46 -13.46 -9.26
N VAL A 9 0.65 -12.18 -9.54
CA VAL A 9 0.86 -11.16 -8.51
C VAL A 9 -0.44 -10.99 -7.71
N GLY A 10 -0.29 -10.99 -6.39
CA GLY A 10 -1.35 -10.76 -5.41
C GLY A 10 -1.95 -9.35 -5.47
N PRO A 11 -2.73 -8.95 -4.46
CA PRO A 11 -3.40 -7.64 -4.46
C PRO A 11 -2.44 -6.47 -4.23
N ASN A 12 -1.25 -6.77 -3.71
CA ASN A 12 -0.17 -5.80 -3.54
C ASN A 12 0.81 -5.92 -4.71
N GLN A 13 1.28 -4.78 -5.21
CA GLN A 13 2.38 -4.75 -6.17
C GLN A 13 3.61 -5.46 -5.58
N VAL A 14 4.37 -6.13 -6.44
CA VAL A 14 5.64 -6.78 -6.06
C VAL A 14 6.80 -6.16 -6.84
N ARG A 15 7.95 -6.02 -6.18
CA ARG A 15 9.15 -5.46 -6.82
C ARG A 15 9.86 -6.52 -7.64
N VAL A 16 10.31 -6.12 -8.83
CA VAL A 16 11.29 -6.83 -9.64
C VAL A 16 12.67 -6.29 -9.32
N ARG A 17 13.65 -7.18 -9.13
CA ARG A 17 15.05 -6.85 -8.81
C ARG A 17 16.02 -7.56 -9.73
N ARG A 18 17.22 -7.01 -9.92
CA ARG A 18 18.26 -7.64 -10.75
C ARG A 18 18.85 -8.92 -10.14
N GLN A 19 18.80 -9.04 -8.81
CA GLN A 19 19.31 -10.17 -8.04
C GLN A 19 18.31 -10.52 -6.93
N PRO A 20 18.26 -11.79 -6.47
CA PRO A 20 17.41 -12.16 -5.36
C PRO A 20 17.90 -11.48 -4.07
N GLY A 21 16.97 -10.96 -3.27
CA GLY A 21 17.26 -10.29 -2.01
C GLY A 21 16.84 -8.82 -1.99
N LEU A 22 16.69 -8.27 -0.79
CA LEU A 22 16.33 -6.88 -0.55
C LEU A 22 17.43 -5.89 -0.96
N GLN A 23 18.68 -6.34 -1.04
CA GLN A 23 19.83 -5.55 -1.50
C GLN A 23 19.96 -5.48 -3.04
N GLY A 24 19.27 -6.35 -3.78
CA GLY A 24 19.31 -6.33 -5.24
C GLY A 24 18.70 -5.03 -5.79
N GLU A 25 19.34 -4.41 -6.78
CA GLU A 25 18.83 -3.19 -7.42
C GLU A 25 17.38 -3.40 -7.89
N MET A 26 16.49 -2.49 -7.49
CA MET A 26 15.10 -2.49 -7.94
C MET A 26 15.01 -2.06 -9.40
N VAL A 27 14.35 -2.87 -10.23
CA VAL A 27 14.18 -2.61 -11.67
C VAL A 27 12.83 -1.94 -11.93
N ARG A 28 11.74 -2.54 -11.44
CA ARG A 28 10.35 -2.05 -11.64
C ARG A 28 9.40 -2.70 -10.64
N TRP A 29 8.12 -2.34 -10.71
CA TRP A 29 7.03 -3.04 -10.03
C TRP A 29 6.27 -3.95 -11.01
N LEU A 30 5.69 -5.03 -10.50
CA LEU A 30 4.62 -5.78 -11.14
C LEU A 30 3.28 -5.38 -10.52
N ASP A 31 2.28 -5.16 -11.36
CA ASP A 31 0.93 -4.79 -10.92
C ASP A 31 0.13 -6.02 -10.45
N PRO A 32 -0.85 -5.84 -9.54
CA PRO A 32 -1.76 -6.89 -9.12
C PRO A 32 -2.40 -7.62 -10.31
N GLY A 33 -2.45 -8.94 -10.24
CA GLY A 33 -2.98 -9.79 -11.30
C GLY A 33 -2.03 -10.07 -12.47
N THR A 34 -0.87 -9.41 -12.55
CA THR A 34 0.16 -9.72 -13.55
C THR A 34 0.57 -11.19 -13.43
N GLN A 35 0.64 -11.91 -14.55
CA GLN A 35 1.21 -13.25 -14.60
C GLN A 35 2.67 -13.20 -15.04
N ILE A 36 3.52 -14.00 -14.39
CA ILE A 36 4.93 -14.16 -14.72
C ILE A 36 5.30 -15.63 -14.82
N GLU A 37 6.15 -15.96 -15.78
CA GLU A 37 6.75 -17.28 -15.92
C GLU A 37 8.12 -17.29 -15.23
N CYS A 38 8.26 -18.17 -14.24
CA CYS A 38 9.45 -18.32 -13.44
C CYS A 38 10.14 -19.65 -13.72
N ALA A 39 11.47 -19.66 -13.82
CA ALA A 39 12.22 -20.90 -13.97
C ALA A 39 12.08 -21.78 -12.71
N VAL A 40 11.66 -23.05 -12.84
CA VAL A 40 11.40 -23.96 -11.71
C VAL A 40 12.62 -24.10 -10.78
N LEU A 41 13.82 -24.10 -11.35
CA LEU A 41 15.06 -24.26 -10.59
C LEU A 41 15.62 -22.94 -10.03
N SER A 42 14.96 -21.82 -10.31
CA SER A 42 15.44 -20.50 -9.85
C SER A 42 15.12 -20.21 -8.40
N ARG A 43 14.31 -21.01 -7.71
CA ARG A 43 13.94 -20.77 -6.31
C ARG A 43 15.17 -20.48 -5.45
N ARG A 44 15.17 -19.34 -4.75
CA ARG A 44 16.21 -18.93 -3.80
C ARG A 44 15.57 -18.36 -2.54
N GLU A 45 16.12 -18.68 -1.38
CA GLU A 45 15.76 -17.99 -0.13
C GLU A 45 16.84 -16.97 0.19
N ALA A 46 16.44 -15.71 0.37
CA ALA A 46 17.33 -14.60 0.69
C ALA A 46 16.57 -13.51 1.45
N ASP A 47 17.20 -12.93 2.46
CA ASP A 47 16.68 -11.82 3.27
C ASP A 47 15.29 -12.08 3.89
N GLY A 48 14.99 -13.34 4.22
CA GLY A 48 13.72 -13.74 4.79
C GLY A 48 12.58 -13.91 3.79
N TYR A 49 12.87 -14.00 2.48
CA TYR A 49 11.88 -14.24 1.43
C TYR A 49 12.27 -15.38 0.50
N VAL A 50 11.26 -15.99 -0.13
CA VAL A 50 11.42 -16.91 -1.26
C VAL A 50 11.37 -16.11 -2.55
N TRP A 51 12.40 -16.20 -3.39
CA TRP A 51 12.57 -15.46 -4.64
C TRP A 51 12.54 -16.39 -5.85
N TRP A 52 11.98 -15.88 -6.94
CA TRP A 52 11.91 -16.56 -8.23
C TRP A 52 12.43 -15.67 -9.36
N GLN A 53 13.14 -16.28 -10.31
CA GLN A 53 13.63 -15.61 -11.50
C GLN A 53 12.64 -15.77 -12.65
N HIS A 54 12.32 -14.65 -13.28
CA HIS A 54 11.52 -14.53 -14.50
C HIS A 54 12.25 -13.62 -15.51
N ALA A 55 11.66 -13.38 -16.69
CA ALA A 55 12.31 -12.66 -17.78
C ALA A 55 12.79 -11.24 -17.42
N ASP A 56 12.11 -10.57 -16.48
CA ASP A 56 12.43 -9.19 -16.07
C ASP A 56 13.39 -9.11 -14.86
N GLY A 57 13.70 -10.24 -14.23
CA GLY A 57 14.54 -10.28 -13.03
C GLY A 57 14.00 -11.22 -11.96
N TRP A 58 14.05 -10.78 -10.71
CA TRP A 58 13.70 -11.55 -9.52
C TRP A 58 12.57 -10.89 -8.74
N SER A 59 11.54 -11.66 -8.38
CA SER A 59 10.44 -11.21 -7.54
C SER A 59 10.27 -12.13 -6.34
N ALA A 60 9.90 -11.56 -5.19
CA ALA A 60 9.62 -12.32 -3.98
C ALA A 60 8.23 -12.96 -4.09
N GLU A 61 8.11 -14.26 -3.81
CA GLU A 61 6.83 -14.97 -3.69
C GLU A 61 6.17 -14.68 -2.35
N ARG A 62 6.91 -14.89 -1.27
CA ARG A 62 6.42 -14.76 0.10
C ARG A 62 7.57 -14.61 1.07
N SER A 63 7.29 -14.14 2.28
CA SER A 63 8.23 -14.27 3.39
C SER A 63 8.43 -15.75 3.74
N THR A 64 9.59 -16.10 4.31
CA THR A 64 9.87 -17.48 4.75
C THR A 64 8.95 -17.94 5.88
N SER A 65 8.40 -17.00 6.66
CA SER A 65 7.34 -17.24 7.66
C SER A 65 5.94 -17.38 7.05
N SER A 66 5.76 -17.05 5.77
CA SER A 66 4.46 -16.97 5.07
C SER A 66 3.48 -15.92 5.63
N SER A 67 3.97 -14.98 6.45
CA SER A 67 3.18 -13.86 6.96
C SER A 67 2.84 -12.83 5.86
N GLU A 68 3.61 -12.81 4.77
CA GLU A 68 3.38 -11.97 3.61
C GLU A 68 3.45 -12.81 2.34
N ILE A 69 2.46 -12.68 1.46
CA ILE A 69 2.40 -13.39 0.18
C ILE A 69 2.17 -12.38 -0.94
N TYR A 70 3.06 -12.38 -1.91
CA TYR A 70 3.13 -11.45 -3.04
C TYR A 70 2.85 -12.15 -4.38
N LEU A 71 3.31 -13.39 -4.53
CA LEU A 71 3.05 -14.21 -5.71
C LEU A 71 2.28 -15.46 -5.30
N PHE A 72 1.27 -15.78 -6.07
CA PHE A 72 0.49 -17.01 -5.92
C PHE A 72 0.82 -17.91 -7.10
N GLU A 73 1.21 -19.16 -6.83
CA GLU A 73 1.41 -20.13 -7.90
C GLU A 73 0.08 -20.23 -8.69
N ALA A 74 0.18 -19.93 -9.98
CA ALA A 74 -0.93 -20.01 -10.91
C ALA A 74 -0.88 -21.41 -11.51
N THR A 75 -1.75 -22.28 -11.01
CA THR A 75 -2.17 -23.42 -11.82
C THR A 75 -2.89 -22.90 -13.07
N ALA A 76 -2.78 -23.62 -14.18
CA ALA A 76 -3.60 -23.35 -15.36
C ALA A 76 -5.04 -23.21 -14.90
N ALA A 77 -5.61 -22.03 -15.10
CA ALA A 77 -6.97 -21.75 -14.67
C ALA A 77 -7.89 -22.76 -15.37
N PRO A 78 -8.80 -23.42 -14.65
CA PRO A 78 -9.84 -24.16 -15.33
C PRO A 78 -10.56 -23.20 -16.28
N THR A 79 -10.86 -23.68 -17.49
CA THR A 79 -11.73 -22.92 -18.40
C THR A 79 -13.04 -22.71 -17.68
N PRO A 80 -13.57 -21.47 -17.62
CA PRO A 80 -14.86 -21.22 -16.98
C PRO A 80 -15.88 -22.23 -17.48
N SER A 81 -16.63 -22.84 -16.56
CA SER A 81 -17.57 -23.91 -16.90
C SER A 81 -18.67 -23.46 -17.88
N ALA A 82 -18.88 -22.15 -18.03
CA ALA A 82 -19.78 -21.54 -19.00
C ALA A 82 -19.21 -20.25 -19.64
N PRO A 83 -19.61 -19.89 -20.87
CA PRO A 83 -19.14 -18.69 -21.57
C PRO A 83 -19.50 -17.36 -20.88
N ASN A 84 -20.47 -17.36 -19.96
CA ASN A 84 -20.87 -16.18 -19.18
C ASN A 84 -20.29 -16.17 -17.76
N GLN A 85 -19.17 -16.86 -17.54
CA GLN A 85 -18.48 -16.86 -16.26
C GLN A 85 -17.07 -16.28 -16.39
N LYS A 86 -16.61 -15.71 -15.28
CA LYS A 86 -15.23 -15.24 -15.09
C LYS A 86 -14.64 -15.95 -13.88
N LEU A 87 -13.32 -16.11 -13.88
CA LEU A 87 -12.61 -16.66 -12.75
C LEU A 87 -11.96 -15.51 -11.96
N LEU A 88 -12.30 -15.38 -10.68
CA LEU A 88 -11.65 -14.46 -9.78
C LEU A 88 -10.87 -15.24 -8.72
N ARG A 89 -9.76 -14.67 -8.23
CA ARG A 89 -8.95 -15.21 -7.14
C ARG A 89 -8.99 -14.27 -5.95
N ALA A 90 -9.22 -14.80 -4.74
CA ALA A 90 -9.03 -14.03 -3.52
C ALA A 90 -7.55 -13.64 -3.34
N GLY A 91 -7.30 -12.39 -2.96
CA GLY A 91 -5.95 -11.85 -2.76
C GLY A 91 -5.24 -12.40 -1.52
N SER A 92 -4.51 -11.54 -0.82
CA SER A 92 -3.74 -11.87 0.39
C SER A 92 -4.58 -11.89 1.67
N SER A 93 -5.83 -11.46 1.62
CA SER A 93 -6.74 -11.40 2.77
C SER A 93 -7.97 -12.26 2.51
N GLN A 94 -8.56 -12.78 3.58
CA GLN A 94 -9.84 -13.47 3.48
C GLN A 94 -10.93 -12.52 2.98
N VAL A 95 -11.82 -13.02 2.12
CA VAL A 95 -12.92 -12.23 1.53
C VAL A 95 -14.25 -12.80 2.00
N ARG A 96 -15.16 -11.95 2.48
CA ARG A 96 -16.47 -12.41 2.93
C ARG A 96 -17.35 -12.80 1.73
N VAL A 97 -18.05 -13.91 1.89
CA VAL A 97 -19.18 -14.31 1.04
C VAL A 97 -20.46 -13.92 1.76
N ARG A 98 -21.38 -13.25 1.05
CA ARG A 98 -22.64 -12.74 1.59
C ARG A 98 -23.83 -13.19 0.78
N SER A 99 -25.01 -13.18 1.41
CA SER A 99 -26.26 -13.54 0.73
C SER A 99 -26.76 -12.47 -0.26
N GLN A 100 -26.28 -11.23 -0.15
CA GLN A 100 -26.65 -10.10 -1.00
C GLN A 100 -25.40 -9.25 -1.33
N PRO A 101 -25.40 -8.50 -2.46
CA PRO A 101 -24.28 -7.66 -2.89
C PRO A 101 -24.21 -6.35 -2.10
N ASN A 102 -24.15 -6.41 -0.77
CA ASN A 102 -24.08 -5.24 0.10
C ASN A 102 -23.53 -5.65 1.47
N LEU A 103 -23.12 -4.69 2.29
CA LEU A 103 -22.56 -4.91 3.62
C LEU A 103 -23.60 -5.39 4.65
N SER A 104 -24.90 -5.17 4.38
CA SER A 104 -26.00 -5.66 5.22
C SER A 104 -26.35 -7.14 4.97
N GLY A 105 -25.92 -7.70 3.84
CA GLY A 105 -26.15 -9.09 3.48
C GLY A 105 -25.55 -10.03 4.51
N ALA A 106 -26.32 -11.04 4.93
CA ALA A 106 -25.89 -12.02 5.91
C ALA A 106 -24.59 -12.69 5.45
N MET A 107 -23.62 -12.81 6.35
CA MET A 107 -22.37 -13.50 6.06
C MET A 107 -22.61 -15.00 5.97
N ILE A 108 -22.14 -15.62 4.87
CA ILE A 108 -22.28 -17.06 4.61
C ILE A 108 -20.99 -17.79 5.00
N ARG A 109 -19.85 -17.36 4.44
CA ARG A 109 -18.52 -17.91 4.72
C ARG A 109 -17.41 -16.93 4.37
N TRP A 110 -16.17 -17.37 4.53
CA TRP A 110 -14.97 -16.69 4.03
C TRP A 110 -14.39 -17.45 2.83
N LEU A 111 -13.95 -16.71 1.81
CA LEU A 111 -12.97 -17.17 0.82
C LEU A 111 -11.58 -17.08 1.46
N GLN A 112 -10.79 -18.13 1.33
CA GLN A 112 -9.40 -18.14 1.80
C GLN A 112 -8.48 -17.40 0.82
N PRO A 113 -7.36 -16.82 1.27
CA PRO A 113 -6.37 -16.22 0.38
C PRO A 113 -5.95 -17.21 -0.73
N GLY A 114 -5.93 -16.74 -1.98
CA GLY A 114 -5.63 -17.56 -3.16
C GLY A 114 -6.77 -18.46 -3.67
N GLU A 115 -7.90 -18.55 -2.97
CA GLU A 115 -9.06 -19.34 -3.40
C GLU A 115 -9.64 -18.79 -4.72
N LEU A 116 -9.98 -19.69 -5.65
CA LEU A 116 -10.59 -19.37 -6.93
C LEU A 116 -12.11 -19.48 -6.85
N VAL A 117 -12.81 -18.52 -7.43
CA VAL A 117 -14.28 -18.51 -7.53
C VAL A 117 -14.73 -18.19 -8.95
N GLU A 118 -15.62 -19.02 -9.48
CA GLU A 118 -16.32 -18.72 -10.74
C GLU A 118 -17.48 -17.77 -10.45
N VAL A 119 -17.39 -16.57 -11.02
CA VAL A 119 -18.44 -15.55 -10.90
C VAL A 119 -19.22 -15.44 -12.21
N ARG A 120 -20.48 -15.06 -12.10
CA ARG A 120 -21.33 -14.72 -13.23
C ARG A 120 -20.91 -13.37 -13.83
N ALA A 121 -20.51 -13.35 -15.10
CA ALA A 121 -20.00 -12.15 -15.77
C ALA A 121 -21.02 -11.00 -15.87
N ASP A 122 -22.32 -11.34 -15.85
CA ASP A 122 -23.45 -10.40 -15.88
C ASP A 122 -23.90 -9.91 -14.49
N SER A 123 -23.30 -10.46 -13.42
CA SER A 123 -23.76 -10.21 -12.05
C SER A 123 -23.21 -8.95 -11.40
N ARG A 124 -22.29 -8.21 -12.05
CA ARG A 124 -21.64 -7.03 -11.47
C ARG A 124 -22.66 -6.08 -10.84
N ARG A 125 -22.48 -5.75 -9.56
CA ARG A 125 -23.28 -4.73 -8.85
C ARG A 125 -22.37 -3.79 -8.08
N GLU A 126 -22.69 -2.50 -8.06
CA GLU A 126 -22.03 -1.53 -7.20
C GLU A 126 -22.95 -1.18 -6.04
N ALA A 127 -22.47 -1.35 -4.82
CA ALA A 127 -23.22 -1.05 -3.60
C ALA A 127 -22.26 -0.88 -2.42
N ASP A 128 -22.63 0.01 -1.49
CA ASP A 128 -21.88 0.33 -0.27
C ASP A 128 -20.41 0.68 -0.50
N GLY A 129 -20.09 1.28 -1.66
CA GLY A 129 -18.72 1.64 -2.01
C GLY A 129 -17.88 0.50 -2.59
N TYR A 130 -18.49 -0.65 -2.94
CA TYR A 130 -17.78 -1.81 -3.49
C TYR A 130 -18.38 -2.32 -4.81
N VAL A 131 -17.55 -2.98 -5.61
CA VAL A 131 -17.95 -3.79 -6.77
C VAL A 131 -18.15 -5.23 -6.31
N TRP A 132 -19.34 -5.77 -6.50
CA TRP A 132 -19.76 -7.11 -6.07
C TRP A 132 -19.99 -8.04 -7.25
N TRP A 133 -19.67 -9.32 -7.05
CA TRP A 133 -19.90 -10.39 -8.02
C TRP A 133 -20.61 -11.58 -7.38
N GLN A 134 -21.52 -12.18 -8.13
CA GLN A 134 -22.25 -13.37 -7.72
C GLN A 134 -21.52 -14.63 -8.18
N HIS A 135 -21.37 -15.59 -7.27
CA HIS A 135 -20.89 -16.95 -7.51
C HIS A 135 -21.81 -17.96 -6.81
N ALA A 136 -21.49 -19.26 -6.91
CA ALA A 136 -22.37 -20.33 -6.40
C ALA A 136 -22.70 -20.21 -4.90
N ASP A 137 -21.76 -19.67 -4.10
CA ASP A 137 -21.92 -19.57 -2.65
C ASP A 137 -22.56 -18.24 -2.19
N GLY A 138 -22.77 -17.28 -3.09
CA GLY A 138 -23.29 -15.96 -2.76
C GLY A 138 -22.59 -14.82 -3.49
N TRP A 139 -22.31 -13.74 -2.76
CA TRP A 139 -21.73 -12.50 -3.27
C TRP A 139 -20.45 -12.14 -2.53
N SER A 140 -19.42 -11.78 -3.28
CA SER A 140 -18.17 -11.24 -2.72
C SER A 140 -17.77 -9.94 -3.38
N ALA A 141 -17.17 -9.05 -2.60
CA ALA A 141 -16.64 -7.79 -3.09
C ALA A 141 -15.30 -8.04 -3.80
N GLU A 142 -15.15 -7.53 -5.02
CA GLU A 142 -13.89 -7.56 -5.77
C GLU A 142 -12.96 -6.44 -5.32
N ARG A 143 -13.48 -5.22 -5.25
CA ARG A 143 -12.71 -4.04 -4.89
C ARG A 143 -13.63 -2.92 -4.40
N SER A 144 -13.06 -1.94 -3.72
CA SER A 144 -13.76 -0.67 -3.50
C SER A 144 -13.92 0.08 -4.83
N ILE A 145 -14.98 0.89 -4.96
CA ILE A 145 -15.28 1.66 -6.17
C ILE A 145 -14.17 2.68 -6.47
N ASP A 146 -13.54 3.22 -5.43
CA ASP A 146 -12.36 4.10 -5.55
C ASP A 146 -11.06 3.36 -5.94
N GLY A 147 -11.09 2.03 -6.01
CA GLY A 147 -9.93 1.19 -6.35
C GLY A 147 -8.84 1.12 -5.28
N VAL A 148 -9.05 1.70 -4.09
CA VAL A 148 -8.05 1.72 -3.01
C VAL A 148 -7.84 0.34 -2.38
N SER A 149 -8.89 -0.50 -2.37
CA SER A 149 -8.85 -1.85 -1.82
C SER A 149 -9.22 -2.87 -2.90
N VAL A 150 -8.35 -3.87 -3.11
CA VAL A 150 -8.58 -4.99 -4.02
C VAL A 150 -8.61 -6.28 -3.19
N PHE A 151 -9.73 -7.00 -3.27
CA PHE A 151 -9.99 -8.23 -2.52
C PHE A 151 -9.98 -9.45 -3.45
N LEU A 152 -10.56 -9.32 -4.65
CA LEU A 152 -10.54 -10.33 -5.70
C LEU A 152 -9.79 -9.80 -6.92
N ILE A 153 -9.07 -10.70 -7.58
CA ILE A 153 -8.25 -10.39 -8.75
C ILE A 153 -8.74 -11.26 -9.90
N GLU A 154 -9.03 -10.63 -11.05
CA GLU A 154 -9.41 -11.38 -12.24
C GLU A 154 -8.26 -12.27 -12.69
N VAL A 155 -8.56 -13.55 -12.91
CA VAL A 155 -7.60 -14.52 -13.43
C VAL A 155 -7.83 -14.59 -14.94
N PRO A 156 -6.88 -14.13 -15.76
CA PRO A 156 -7.07 -14.20 -17.21
C PRO A 156 -7.19 -15.67 -17.64
N PRO A 157 -8.08 -15.98 -18.60
CA PRO A 157 -8.17 -17.33 -19.14
C PRO A 157 -6.83 -17.71 -19.73
N THR A 158 -6.42 -18.97 -19.55
CA THR A 158 -5.21 -19.48 -20.18
C THR A 158 -5.34 -19.27 -21.69
N PRO A 159 -4.38 -18.59 -22.36
CA PRO A 159 -4.43 -18.45 -23.80
C PRO A 159 -4.49 -19.85 -24.39
N VAL A 160 -5.57 -20.15 -25.11
CA VAL A 160 -5.65 -21.37 -25.91
C VAL A 160 -4.50 -21.27 -26.88
N VAL A 161 -3.48 -22.11 -26.70
CA VAL A 161 -2.40 -22.24 -27.67
C VAL A 161 -3.07 -22.73 -28.94
N THR A 162 -3.43 -21.79 -29.80
CA THR A 162 -3.86 -22.11 -31.15
C THR A 162 -2.61 -22.68 -31.77
N GLN A 163 -2.56 -24.01 -31.93
CA GLN A 163 -1.44 -24.65 -32.60
C GLN A 163 -1.28 -23.92 -33.93
N ALA A 164 -0.13 -23.28 -34.12
CA ALA A 164 0.22 -22.70 -35.39
C ALA A 164 0.04 -23.81 -36.45
N PRO A 165 -0.68 -23.55 -37.56
CA PRO A 165 -0.78 -24.51 -38.64
C PRO A 165 0.62 -25.04 -38.95
N ALA A 166 0.74 -26.37 -39.09
CA ALA A 166 2.01 -27.01 -39.41
C ALA A 166 2.68 -26.25 -40.57
N PRO A 167 3.99 -25.95 -40.48
CA PRO A 167 4.67 -25.19 -41.51
C PRO A 167 4.50 -25.91 -42.85
N ILE A 168 3.74 -25.32 -43.76
CA ILE A 168 3.74 -25.71 -45.16
C ILE A 168 5.14 -25.45 -45.69
N THR A 169 5.86 -26.53 -45.99
CA THR A 169 7.16 -26.53 -46.64
C THR A 169 7.14 -25.60 -47.86
N PRO A 170 7.98 -24.56 -47.93
CA PRO A 170 8.02 -23.69 -49.10
C PRO A 170 8.55 -24.48 -50.31
N ALA A 171 7.84 -24.39 -51.43
CA ALA A 171 8.36 -24.82 -52.72
C ALA A 171 9.61 -23.99 -53.11
N PRO A 172 10.59 -24.55 -53.84
CA PRO A 172 11.84 -23.86 -54.16
C PRO A 172 11.59 -22.62 -55.03
N ALA A 173 12.01 -21.45 -54.55
CA ALA A 173 11.94 -20.21 -55.30
C ALA A 173 13.05 -20.16 -56.36
N ALA A 174 12.66 -19.82 -57.59
CA ALA A 174 13.56 -19.52 -58.70
C ALA A 174 14.39 -18.24 -58.43
N PRO A 175 15.61 -18.13 -59.00
CA PRO A 175 16.47 -16.97 -58.79
C PRO A 175 15.90 -15.73 -59.46
N THR A 176 15.55 -14.71 -58.68
CA THR A 176 15.25 -13.37 -59.19
C THR A 176 16.40 -12.43 -58.87
N THR A 177 17.04 -11.95 -59.94
CA THR A 177 17.96 -10.82 -59.96
C THR A 177 17.16 -9.54 -59.71
N SER A 178 17.47 -8.81 -58.65
CA SER A 178 17.04 -7.42 -58.49
C SER A 178 18.21 -6.52 -58.10
N SER A 179 18.35 -5.44 -58.86
CA SER A 179 19.34 -4.38 -58.70
C SER A 179 18.95 -3.42 -57.58
N PRO A 180 19.91 -2.77 -56.91
CA PRO A 180 19.62 -1.77 -55.88
C PRO A 180 19.09 -0.48 -56.52
N THR A 181 17.85 -0.10 -56.20
CA THR A 181 17.33 1.24 -56.49
C THR A 181 17.56 2.11 -55.26
N MET A 182 18.30 3.20 -55.44
CA MET A 182 18.58 4.17 -54.38
C MET A 182 17.28 4.84 -53.88
N PRO A 183 17.21 5.19 -52.59
CA PRO A 183 16.05 5.90 -52.04
C PRO A 183 15.98 7.34 -52.54
N VAL A 184 14.77 7.74 -52.95
CA VAL A 184 14.38 9.11 -53.31
C VAL A 184 14.51 10.01 -52.06
N PRO A 185 15.12 11.20 -52.15
CA PRO A 185 15.21 12.12 -51.02
C PRO A 185 13.83 12.71 -50.69
N VAL A 186 13.43 12.56 -49.43
CA VAL A 186 12.27 13.22 -48.85
C VAL A 186 12.52 14.74 -48.86
N PRO A 187 11.59 15.58 -49.36
CA PRO A 187 11.77 17.02 -49.33
C PRO A 187 11.84 17.51 -47.88
N ALA A 188 12.92 18.24 -47.57
CA ALA A 188 13.11 18.88 -46.28
C ALA A 188 11.94 19.83 -46.01
N GLN A 189 11.13 19.51 -44.99
CA GLN A 189 10.21 20.48 -44.42
C GLN A 189 11.06 21.61 -43.83
N SER A 190 10.99 22.78 -44.44
CA SER A 190 11.49 24.02 -43.86
C SER A 190 10.77 24.25 -42.54
N ALA A 191 11.44 23.92 -41.43
CA ALA A 191 11.03 24.38 -40.11
C ALA A 191 11.09 25.90 -40.14
N THR A 192 9.93 26.54 -40.14
CA THR A 192 9.80 27.95 -39.79
C THR A 192 10.57 28.15 -38.48
N PRO A 193 11.47 29.14 -38.35
CA PRO A 193 12.15 29.42 -37.10
C PRO A 193 11.06 29.67 -36.05
N GLY A 194 10.85 28.68 -35.17
CA GLY A 194 9.94 28.79 -34.06
C GLY A 194 10.39 29.99 -33.26
N GLU A 195 9.49 30.95 -33.11
CA GLU A 195 9.65 32.10 -32.23
C GLU A 195 10.20 31.60 -30.90
N PHE A 196 11.33 32.17 -30.45
CA PHE A 196 11.98 31.78 -29.20
C PHE A 196 10.98 31.95 -28.06
N GLN A 197 10.33 30.86 -27.66
CA GLN A 197 9.56 30.84 -26.44
C GLN A 197 10.56 30.69 -25.30
N PRO A 198 10.64 31.66 -24.38
CA PRO A 198 11.46 31.49 -23.19
C PRO A 198 11.01 30.22 -22.46
N PRO A 199 11.94 29.49 -21.81
CA PRO A 199 11.58 28.31 -21.05
C PRO A 199 10.49 28.69 -20.04
N PRO A 200 9.46 27.84 -19.86
CA PRO A 200 8.38 28.15 -18.96
C PRO A 200 8.93 28.44 -17.54
N PRO A 201 8.30 29.37 -16.81
CA PRO A 201 8.70 29.66 -15.44
C PRO A 201 8.68 28.37 -14.62
N LYS A 202 9.72 28.12 -13.84
CA LYS A 202 9.79 26.95 -12.96
C LYS A 202 9.09 27.25 -11.63
N LYS A 203 8.32 26.28 -11.14
CA LYS A 203 7.74 26.30 -9.80
C LYS A 203 8.35 25.18 -8.96
N PRO A 204 9.12 25.50 -7.90
CA PRO A 204 9.75 24.47 -7.10
C PRO A 204 8.71 23.83 -6.17
N PHE A 205 8.82 22.51 -5.99
CA PHE A 205 8.02 21.73 -5.06
C PHE A 205 8.92 20.84 -4.21
N LYS A 206 8.47 20.55 -2.99
CA LYS A 206 8.97 19.49 -2.12
C LYS A 206 7.85 18.50 -1.87
N VAL A 207 8.14 17.22 -1.98
CA VAL A 207 7.21 16.17 -1.55
C VAL A 207 7.07 16.24 -0.04
N ALA A 208 5.83 16.29 0.44
CA ALA A 208 5.51 16.42 1.86
C ALA A 208 5.86 15.13 2.63
N SER A 209 4.86 14.45 3.20
CA SER A 209 5.07 13.32 4.11
C SER A 209 4.80 11.94 3.49
N VAL A 210 4.21 11.87 2.30
CA VAL A 210 3.87 10.61 1.61
C VAL A 210 4.50 10.56 0.22
N LYS A 211 4.79 9.35 -0.28
CA LYS A 211 5.24 9.17 -1.67
C LYS A 211 4.16 9.67 -2.63
N VAL A 212 4.58 10.32 -3.71
CA VAL A 212 3.67 10.89 -4.70
C VAL A 212 3.83 10.15 -6.01
N ARG A 213 2.71 9.74 -6.62
CA ARG A 213 2.72 9.07 -7.92
C ARG A 213 3.10 10.04 -9.02
N VAL A 214 3.98 9.59 -9.91
CA VAL A 214 4.29 10.25 -11.18
C VAL A 214 3.51 9.55 -12.27
N ARG A 215 2.76 10.31 -13.08
CA ARG A 215 1.86 9.79 -14.13
C ARG A 215 2.15 10.41 -15.49
N ARG A 216 1.78 9.70 -16.55
CA ARG A 216 1.90 10.20 -17.92
C ARG A 216 0.91 11.34 -18.22
N LEU A 217 -0.27 11.28 -17.63
CA LEU A 217 -1.34 12.27 -17.77
C LEU A 217 -1.74 12.80 -16.38
N PRO A 218 -2.24 14.05 -16.29
CA PRO A 218 -2.61 14.67 -15.02
C PRO A 218 -3.93 14.15 -14.47
N ASN A 219 -4.18 12.84 -14.43
CA ASN A 219 -5.44 12.28 -13.95
C ASN A 219 -5.21 10.92 -13.28
N LEU A 220 -6.21 10.41 -12.56
CA LEU A 220 -6.10 9.19 -11.79
C LEU A 220 -6.00 7.94 -12.66
N GLN A 221 -6.45 8.01 -13.92
CA GLN A 221 -6.38 6.92 -14.90
C GLN A 221 -5.08 6.95 -15.72
N GLY A 222 -4.28 8.01 -15.61
CA GLY A 222 -3.02 8.17 -16.33
C GLY A 222 -2.03 7.07 -15.95
N GLU A 223 -1.37 6.48 -16.94
CA GLU A 223 -0.33 5.47 -16.73
C GLU A 223 0.67 5.93 -15.66
N MET A 224 0.92 5.07 -14.67
CA MET A 224 1.87 5.36 -13.60
C MET A 224 3.29 5.15 -14.13
N LEU A 225 4.10 6.22 -14.13
CA LEU A 225 5.48 6.22 -14.60
C LEU A 225 6.48 5.96 -13.47
N GLY A 226 6.12 6.33 -12.23
CA GLY A 226 7.03 6.20 -11.09
C GLY A 226 6.50 6.83 -9.80
N TRP A 227 7.41 7.14 -8.88
CA TRP A 227 7.13 7.73 -7.58
C TRP A 227 8.18 8.78 -7.22
N LEU A 228 7.74 9.81 -6.50
CA LEU A 228 8.60 10.75 -5.79
C LEU A 228 8.64 10.38 -4.31
N GLU A 229 9.82 10.41 -3.70
CA GLU A 229 10.01 10.09 -2.28
C GLU A 229 9.72 11.29 -1.38
N PRO A 230 9.26 11.09 -0.12
CA PRO A 230 9.12 12.18 0.85
C PRO A 230 10.39 13.01 0.99
N GLY A 231 10.23 14.33 0.99
CA GLY A 231 11.36 15.26 1.04
C GLY A 231 12.08 15.53 -0.28
N THR A 232 11.79 14.79 -1.36
CA THR A 232 12.33 15.10 -2.70
C THR A 232 11.93 16.51 -3.12
N VAL A 233 12.90 17.29 -3.59
CA VAL A 233 12.69 18.63 -4.16
C VAL A 233 12.84 18.54 -5.67
N PHE A 234 11.93 19.15 -6.42
CA PHE A 234 11.95 19.17 -7.88
C PHE A 234 11.31 20.44 -8.43
N ASP A 235 11.63 20.76 -9.68
CA ASP A 235 10.98 21.86 -10.41
C ASP A 235 9.83 21.32 -11.27
N ALA A 236 8.65 21.90 -11.11
CA ALA A 236 7.54 21.75 -12.03
C ALA A 236 7.52 22.90 -13.05
N ASP A 237 6.90 22.65 -14.21
CA ASP A 237 6.50 23.69 -15.15
C ASP A 237 5.41 24.55 -14.48
N GLY A 238 5.72 25.82 -14.22
CA GLY A 238 4.86 26.78 -13.55
C GLY A 238 3.58 27.12 -14.30
N ASN A 239 3.53 26.83 -15.60
CA ASN A 239 2.33 27.01 -16.44
C ASN A 239 1.53 25.71 -16.59
N SER A 240 2.00 24.60 -16.04
CA SER A 240 1.37 23.28 -16.27
C SER A 240 0.20 22.97 -15.35
N ARG A 241 -0.17 23.83 -14.41
CA ARG A 241 -1.22 23.57 -13.42
C ARG A 241 -2.53 23.09 -14.08
N GLN A 242 -3.01 21.92 -13.70
CA GLN A 242 -4.31 21.39 -14.15
C GLN A 242 -5.15 20.92 -12.96
N GLU A 243 -6.46 21.14 -13.02
CA GLU A 243 -7.41 20.58 -12.05
C GLU A 243 -8.26 19.51 -12.73
N THR A 244 -8.15 18.27 -12.29
CA THR A 244 -9.00 17.18 -12.77
C THR A 244 -9.02 16.05 -11.75
N ASP A 245 -10.09 15.25 -11.80
CA ASP A 245 -10.35 14.12 -10.91
C ASP A 245 -10.34 14.48 -9.41
N GLY A 246 -10.61 15.74 -9.08
CA GLY A 246 -10.57 16.21 -7.70
C GLY A 246 -9.16 16.55 -7.19
N TYR A 247 -8.17 16.74 -8.07
CA TYR A 247 -6.79 17.08 -7.68
C TYR A 247 -6.21 18.25 -8.49
N VAL A 248 -5.23 18.93 -7.90
CA VAL A 248 -4.35 19.89 -8.57
C VAL A 248 -3.08 19.16 -9.03
N TRP A 249 -2.79 19.17 -10.32
CA TRP A 249 -1.68 18.46 -10.95
C TRP A 249 -0.62 19.42 -11.51
N TRP A 250 0.63 18.98 -11.44
CA TRP A 250 1.78 19.70 -11.99
C TRP A 250 2.66 18.79 -12.82
N ARG A 251 3.11 19.30 -13.96
CA ARG A 251 4.06 18.62 -14.85
C ARG A 251 5.48 18.93 -14.42
N HIS A 252 6.33 17.91 -14.39
CA HIS A 252 7.77 18.00 -14.20
C HIS A 252 8.47 17.05 -15.20
N ASN A 253 9.79 16.94 -15.14
CA ASN A 253 10.57 16.17 -16.12
C ASN A 253 10.21 14.68 -16.16
N ASP A 254 9.71 14.13 -15.06
CA ASP A 254 9.37 12.70 -14.96
C ASP A 254 7.91 12.39 -15.29
N GLY A 255 7.05 13.42 -15.40
CA GLY A 255 5.62 13.27 -15.66
C GLY A 255 4.76 14.26 -14.89
N TRP A 256 3.62 13.80 -14.40
CA TRP A 256 2.63 14.57 -13.66
C TRP A 256 2.46 14.06 -12.25
N SER A 257 2.47 14.95 -11.28
CA SER A 257 2.24 14.63 -9.86
C SER A 257 1.15 15.52 -9.28
N ALA A 258 0.33 14.97 -8.40
CA ALA A 258 -0.70 15.74 -7.70
C ALA A 258 -0.08 16.54 -6.55
N GLU A 259 -0.38 17.84 -6.46
CA GLU A 259 0.00 18.72 -5.35
C GLU A 259 -0.91 18.53 -4.14
N ARG A 260 -2.22 18.54 -4.36
CA ARG A 260 -3.26 18.39 -3.33
C ARG A 260 -4.57 17.94 -3.96
N ASN A 261 -5.50 17.46 -3.14
CA ASN A 261 -6.88 17.34 -3.58
C ASN A 261 -7.58 18.73 -3.59
N LEU A 262 -8.67 18.87 -4.35
CA LEU A 262 -9.43 20.12 -4.46
C LEU A 262 -10.20 20.48 -3.19
N ALA A 263 -10.42 19.50 -2.31
CA ALA A 263 -11.01 19.70 -0.98
C ALA A 263 -9.99 20.23 0.06
N GLU A 264 -8.71 20.30 -0.31
CA GLU A 264 -7.58 20.70 0.53
C GLU A 264 -7.39 19.87 1.81
N SER A 265 -8.03 18.70 1.90
CA SER A 265 -7.87 17.78 3.03
C SER A 265 -6.60 16.93 2.93
N GLU A 266 -6.00 16.85 1.73
CA GLU A 266 -4.76 16.12 1.47
C GLU A 266 -3.78 16.99 0.69
N VAL A 267 -2.56 17.13 1.20
CA VAL A 267 -1.47 17.87 0.56
C VAL A 267 -0.27 16.95 0.40
N TYR A 268 0.19 16.83 -0.85
CA TYR A 268 1.24 15.92 -1.28
C TYR A 268 2.53 16.66 -1.66
N LEU A 269 2.39 17.83 -2.29
CA LEU A 269 3.49 18.70 -2.68
C LEU A 269 3.32 20.05 -2.00
N VAL A 270 4.43 20.61 -1.53
CA VAL A 270 4.47 21.88 -0.82
C VAL A 270 5.55 22.75 -1.44
N ASP A 271 5.38 24.07 -1.37
CA ASP A 271 6.43 24.99 -1.80
C ASP A 271 7.64 24.82 -0.85
N PRO A 272 8.87 24.57 -1.35
CA PRO A 272 10.04 24.35 -0.50
C PRO A 272 10.46 25.61 0.27
N SER A 273 10.06 26.80 -0.18
CA SER A 273 10.25 28.07 0.53
C SER A 273 9.19 28.29 1.61
N VAL A 274 8.02 27.66 1.46
CA VAL A 274 7.11 27.47 2.56
C VAL A 274 7.76 26.43 3.47
N VAL A 275 8.39 26.92 4.54
CA VAL A 275 8.56 26.11 5.73
C VAL A 275 7.15 25.64 6.05
N VAL A 276 6.83 24.38 5.74
CA VAL A 276 5.62 23.73 6.23
C VAL A 276 5.85 23.56 7.72
N ASP A 277 5.70 24.67 8.43
CA ASP A 277 5.18 24.70 9.76
C ASP A 277 3.81 24.02 9.64
N ILE A 278 3.80 22.68 9.72
CA ILE A 278 2.88 22.04 10.68
C ILE A 278 3.18 22.86 11.93
N PRO A 279 2.32 23.81 12.36
CA PRO A 279 2.76 24.90 13.21
C PRO A 279 3.43 24.26 14.42
N ALA A 280 4.76 24.26 14.39
CA ALA A 280 5.51 23.89 15.54
C ALA A 280 5.04 24.93 16.54
N PRO A 281 4.61 24.53 17.74
CA PRO A 281 4.47 25.52 18.79
C PRO A 281 5.75 26.36 18.79
N ARG A 282 5.59 27.69 18.84
CA ARG A 282 6.62 28.71 18.56
C ARG A 282 7.90 28.60 19.43
N THR A 283 7.96 27.60 20.29
CA THR A 283 9.08 27.29 21.16
C THR A 283 9.64 25.92 20.74
N ASN A 284 10.90 25.90 20.29
CA ASN A 284 11.67 24.67 20.13
C ASN A 284 11.94 23.94 21.45
N GLU A 285 11.46 24.51 22.56
CA GLU A 285 11.56 23.93 23.89
C GLU A 285 10.62 22.71 24.02
N PRO A 286 11.13 21.58 24.52
CA PRO A 286 10.29 20.43 24.82
C PRO A 286 9.24 20.82 25.88
N PRO A 287 8.02 20.25 25.81
CA PRO A 287 7.01 20.51 26.82
C PRO A 287 7.52 19.99 28.18
N SER A 288 7.25 20.73 29.25
CA SER A 288 7.38 20.16 30.59
C SER A 288 6.36 19.03 30.73
N VAL A 289 6.85 17.82 30.97
CA VAL A 289 6.00 16.62 31.11
C VAL A 289 4.97 16.76 32.22
N ASP A 290 5.29 17.53 33.27
CA ASP A 290 4.41 17.77 34.42
C ASP A 290 3.31 18.79 34.12
N LEU A 291 3.45 19.55 33.03
CA LEU A 291 2.48 20.56 32.58
C LEU A 291 1.73 20.12 31.34
N LEU A 292 1.83 18.85 30.94
CA LEU A 292 1.08 18.32 29.81
C LEU A 292 -0.43 18.39 30.09
N PRO A 293 -1.23 19.00 29.20
CA PRO A 293 -2.67 18.89 29.28
C PRO A 293 -3.11 17.41 29.31
N LEU A 294 -4.10 17.05 30.12
CA LEU A 294 -4.56 15.65 30.22
C LEU A 294 -3.48 14.64 30.70
N ARG A 295 -2.41 15.11 31.37
CA ARG A 295 -1.58 14.21 32.18
C ARG A 295 -2.47 13.39 33.11
N ASP A 296 -2.22 12.10 33.18
CA ASP A 296 -3.02 11.13 33.95
C ASP A 296 -4.50 10.98 33.53
N ALA A 297 -4.95 11.61 32.44
CA ALA A 297 -6.37 11.69 32.08
C ALA A 297 -6.68 11.50 30.59
N LEU A 298 -5.68 11.39 29.72
CA LEU A 298 -5.90 11.20 28.27
C LEU A 298 -6.57 9.84 28.00
N PHE A 299 -6.04 8.78 28.62
CA PHE A 299 -6.58 7.43 28.50
C PHE A 299 -7.64 7.18 29.58
N ARG A 300 -8.81 6.71 29.15
CA ARG A 300 -9.91 6.28 30.03
C ARG A 300 -9.94 4.76 30.23
N GLN A 301 -9.31 4.01 29.35
CA GLN A 301 -9.06 2.57 29.50
C GLN A 301 -7.83 2.13 28.70
N LEU A 302 -7.31 0.94 28.99
CA LEU A 302 -6.24 0.34 28.19
C LEU A 302 -6.76 0.02 26.78
N PRO A 303 -5.98 0.30 25.72
CA PRO A 303 -6.35 -0.08 24.35
C PRO A 303 -6.47 -1.59 24.13
N VAL A 304 -5.82 -2.40 24.97
CA VAL A 304 -5.90 -3.87 24.97
C VAL A 304 -6.26 -4.31 26.39
N ALA A 305 -7.24 -5.18 26.54
CA ALA A 305 -7.64 -5.70 27.84
C ALA A 305 -6.45 -6.39 28.54
N PHE A 306 -6.29 -6.15 29.85
CA PHE A 306 -5.10 -6.58 30.59
C PHE A 306 -4.90 -8.10 30.58
N ASP A 307 -5.98 -8.87 30.72
CA ASP A 307 -5.98 -10.33 30.65
C ASP A 307 -5.62 -10.88 29.26
N LYS A 308 -5.54 -10.01 28.25
CA LYS A 308 -5.14 -10.31 26.88
C LYS A 308 -3.70 -9.86 26.56
N ILE A 309 -2.99 -9.26 27.50
CA ILE A 309 -1.59 -8.87 27.31
C ILE A 309 -0.70 -10.01 27.84
N LEU A 310 0.10 -10.63 26.96
CA LEU A 310 1.05 -11.69 27.35
C LEU A 310 2.45 -11.14 27.64
N TRP A 311 2.80 -10.07 26.94
CA TRP A 311 4.05 -9.34 27.12
C TRP A 311 3.80 -7.89 26.74
N TRP A 312 4.63 -6.99 27.25
CA TRP A 312 4.60 -5.60 26.81
C TRP A 312 6.01 -5.02 26.75
N GLN A 313 6.18 -3.95 25.97
CA GLN A 313 7.46 -3.27 25.80
C GLN A 313 7.34 -1.81 26.20
N TYR A 314 8.33 -1.34 26.97
CA TYR A 314 8.35 0.01 27.52
C TYR A 314 8.84 1.07 26.50
N PHE A 315 8.42 2.31 26.71
CA PHE A 315 8.84 3.49 25.96
C PHE A 315 10.31 3.88 26.22
N GLY A 316 11.04 4.32 25.20
CA GLY A 316 12.38 4.85 25.35
C GLY A 316 13.50 3.83 25.12
N ASN A 317 14.59 3.92 25.88
CA ASN A 317 15.77 3.10 25.67
C ASN A 317 15.59 1.71 26.28
N ASN A 318 15.18 0.74 25.47
CA ASN A 318 15.03 -0.65 25.88
C ASN A 318 15.99 -1.56 25.11
N VAL A 319 16.22 -2.77 25.62
CA VAL A 319 17.17 -3.74 25.04
C VAL A 319 16.81 -4.09 23.59
N TYR A 320 15.52 -4.10 23.26
CA TYR A 320 15.05 -4.42 21.91
C TYR A 320 15.40 -3.32 20.91
N ALA A 321 15.10 -2.06 21.23
CA ALA A 321 15.45 -0.90 20.42
C ALA A 321 16.96 -0.79 20.21
N TRP A 322 17.75 -1.01 21.26
CA TRP A 322 19.21 -1.07 21.16
C TRP A 322 19.70 -2.18 20.23
N ARG A 323 19.14 -3.41 20.34
CA ARG A 323 19.52 -4.53 19.46
C ARG A 323 19.18 -4.27 17.99
N ILE A 324 18.01 -3.71 17.70
CA ILE A 324 17.63 -3.30 16.34
C ILE A 324 18.67 -2.33 15.77
N TRP A 325 19.05 -1.32 16.56
CA TRP A 325 20.06 -0.36 16.14
C TRP A 325 21.42 -1.01 15.85
N GLN A 326 21.86 -1.94 16.70
CA GLN A 326 23.11 -2.69 16.50
C GLN A 326 23.09 -3.57 15.24
N GLN A 327 21.91 -4.01 14.79
CA GLN A 327 21.74 -4.76 13.55
C GLN A 327 21.75 -3.86 12.29
N GLY A 328 21.96 -2.55 12.45
CA GLY A 328 21.90 -1.57 11.35
C GLY A 328 20.48 -1.31 10.84
N LEU A 329 19.46 -1.79 11.55
CA LEU A 329 18.07 -1.55 11.23
C LEU A 329 17.67 -0.16 11.75
N THR A 330 17.17 0.69 10.86
CA THR A 330 16.84 2.09 11.16
C THR A 330 15.36 2.30 11.49
N TRP A 331 14.66 1.26 11.98
CA TRP A 331 13.22 1.29 12.25
C TRP A 331 12.83 2.41 13.24
N TYR A 332 13.70 2.69 14.22
CA TYR A 332 13.51 3.75 15.21
C TYR A 332 14.31 5.03 14.93
N ALA A 333 14.81 5.24 13.72
CA ALA A 333 15.58 6.45 13.40
C ALA A 333 14.78 7.74 13.65
N TYR A 334 13.46 7.72 13.44
CA TYR A 334 12.57 8.85 13.72
C TYR A 334 12.49 9.22 15.21
N ALA A 335 12.79 8.27 16.09
CA ALA A 335 12.83 8.43 17.55
C ALA A 335 14.27 8.33 18.07
N GLN A 336 15.27 8.62 17.23
CA GLN A 336 16.70 8.62 17.60
C GLN A 336 17.18 7.28 18.18
N GLY A 337 16.63 6.17 17.68
CA GLY A 337 16.95 4.82 18.16
C GLY A 337 16.21 4.41 19.43
N LEU A 338 15.32 5.26 19.95
CA LEU A 338 14.46 4.94 21.09
C LEU A 338 13.16 4.29 20.62
N HIS A 339 12.58 3.45 21.48
CA HIS A 339 11.22 2.95 21.25
C HIS A 339 10.20 4.08 21.45
N GLY A 340 9.53 4.48 20.37
CA GLY A 340 8.63 5.65 20.34
C GLY A 340 7.28 5.46 21.02
N GLY A 341 6.98 4.29 21.59
CA GLY A 341 5.66 3.97 22.14
C GLY A 341 5.68 2.89 23.21
N LEU A 342 4.52 2.29 23.45
CA LEU A 342 4.35 1.07 24.23
C LEU A 342 3.91 -0.06 23.30
N ASP A 343 4.46 -1.26 23.47
CA ASP A 343 3.93 -2.43 22.77
C ASP A 343 3.08 -3.28 23.70
N PHE A 344 1.87 -3.65 23.28
CA PHE A 344 1.02 -4.62 23.99
C PHE A 344 0.89 -5.88 23.15
N GLY A 345 1.57 -6.93 23.57
CA GLY A 345 1.71 -8.16 22.82
C GLY A 345 0.72 -9.26 23.19
N ASN A 346 0.17 -9.91 22.18
CA ASN A 346 -0.58 -11.16 22.33
C ASN A 346 -0.17 -12.15 21.24
N SER A 347 0.53 -13.21 21.66
CA SER A 347 1.02 -14.28 20.80
C SER A 347 0.19 -15.58 20.91
N ARG A 348 -1.00 -15.55 21.49
CA ARG A 348 -1.84 -16.74 21.72
C ARG A 348 -3.23 -16.63 21.13
N ASP A 349 -3.92 -15.56 21.43
CA ASP A 349 -5.32 -15.36 21.07
C ASP A 349 -5.42 -14.66 19.71
N ARG A 350 -6.38 -15.06 18.88
CA ARG A 350 -6.69 -14.40 17.61
C ARG A 350 -7.82 -13.39 17.81
N GLY A 351 -7.78 -12.30 17.05
CA GLY A 351 -8.87 -11.33 17.01
C GLY A 351 -9.03 -10.57 18.34
N VAL A 352 -7.93 -10.33 19.05
CA VAL A 352 -7.96 -9.58 20.32
C VAL A 352 -8.35 -8.14 19.98
N PRO A 353 -9.49 -7.62 20.47
CA PRO A 353 -9.92 -6.29 20.11
C PRO A 353 -8.92 -5.23 20.60
N VAL A 354 -8.60 -4.28 19.73
CA VAL A 354 -7.92 -3.04 20.10
C VAL A 354 -8.97 -1.94 20.16
N VAL A 355 -9.22 -1.40 21.34
CA VAL A 355 -10.10 -0.24 21.55
C VAL A 355 -9.28 1.05 21.57
N ALA A 356 -9.92 2.19 21.32
CA ALA A 356 -9.22 3.47 21.35
C ALA A 356 -8.68 3.78 22.76
N GLY A 357 -9.48 3.58 23.80
CA GLY A 357 -9.10 3.96 25.15
C GLY A 357 -9.04 5.48 25.39
N VAL A 358 -9.27 6.31 24.37
CA VAL A 358 -9.33 7.78 24.43
C VAL A 358 -10.62 8.27 23.79
N GLU A 359 -11.03 9.50 24.11
CA GLU A 359 -12.13 10.20 23.44
C GLU A 359 -11.57 11.28 22.51
N GLY A 360 -11.93 11.25 21.24
CA GLY A 360 -11.41 12.18 20.25
C GLY A 360 -12.08 12.05 18.88
N VAL A 361 -11.35 12.40 17.83
CA VAL A 361 -11.80 12.23 16.44
C VAL A 361 -10.79 11.44 15.64
N PHE A 362 -11.28 10.62 14.72
CA PHE A 362 -10.42 9.90 13.79
C PHE A 362 -9.66 10.89 12.90
N LYS A 363 -8.34 10.73 12.83
CA LYS A 363 -7.46 11.64 12.09
C LYS A 363 -7.02 11.04 10.77
N TYR A 364 -6.52 9.80 10.79
CA TYR A 364 -5.78 9.26 9.67
C TYR A 364 -5.63 7.73 9.73
N HIS A 365 -5.64 7.07 8.56
CA HIS A 365 -5.29 5.64 8.39
C HIS A 365 -3.92 5.55 7.71
N ASP A 366 -2.89 5.18 8.46
CA ASP A 366 -1.56 4.90 7.94
C ASP A 366 -1.42 3.44 7.49
N ARG A 367 -0.77 3.21 6.35
CA ARG A 367 -0.41 1.85 5.86
C ARG A 367 1.07 1.72 5.54
N VAL A 368 1.84 2.79 5.78
CA VAL A 368 3.24 2.86 5.33
C VAL A 368 4.18 2.67 6.50
N TYR A 369 4.00 3.43 7.59
CA TYR A 369 4.96 3.49 8.70
C TYR A 369 4.60 2.55 9.84
N THR A 370 3.31 2.34 10.07
CA THR A 370 2.76 1.53 11.18
C THR A 370 2.17 0.21 10.69
N ARG A 371 2.82 -0.41 9.69
CA ARG A 371 2.32 -1.59 8.96
C ARG A 371 1.87 -2.75 9.87
N PRO A 372 0.85 -3.53 9.47
CA PRO A 372 0.12 -3.42 8.21
C PRO A 372 -0.84 -2.22 8.19
N ASN A 373 -1.30 -1.77 9.35
CA ASN A 373 -2.16 -0.60 9.48
C ASN A 373 -1.87 0.15 10.78
N GLY A 374 -1.96 1.48 10.72
CA GLY A 374 -2.12 2.31 11.89
C GLY A 374 -3.34 3.21 11.80
N LEU A 375 -4.07 3.32 12.90
CA LEU A 375 -5.17 4.26 13.04
C LEU A 375 -4.73 5.38 13.96
N TRP A 376 -5.00 6.63 13.60
CA TRP A 376 -4.57 7.79 14.37
C TRP A 376 -5.81 8.54 14.87
N VAL A 377 -5.83 8.87 16.16
CA VAL A 377 -6.94 9.57 16.82
C VAL A 377 -6.41 10.90 17.35
N LYS A 378 -7.08 12.01 17.02
CA LYS A 378 -6.76 13.36 17.51
C LYS A 378 -7.57 13.64 18.77
N VAL A 379 -6.88 14.04 19.84
CA VAL A 379 -7.47 14.42 21.14
C VAL A 379 -6.88 15.78 21.55
N GLY A 380 -7.56 16.88 21.20
CA GLY A 380 -7.02 18.22 21.38
C GLY A 380 -5.65 18.36 20.71
N ASP A 381 -4.61 18.72 21.47
CA ASP A 381 -3.23 18.84 20.96
C ASP A 381 -2.54 17.49 20.73
N TYR A 382 -3.10 16.37 21.21
CA TYR A 382 -2.51 15.03 21.12
C TYR A 382 -2.93 14.30 19.85
N THR A 383 -2.01 13.55 19.26
CA THR A 383 -2.30 12.51 18.27
C THR A 383 -1.88 11.17 18.86
N VAL A 384 -2.84 10.26 19.02
CA VAL A 384 -2.63 8.89 19.50
C VAL A 384 -2.59 7.96 18.30
N ILE A 385 -1.53 7.18 18.18
CA ILE A 385 -1.23 6.31 17.04
C ILE A 385 -1.32 4.86 17.52
N TYR A 386 -2.21 4.10 16.89
CA TYR A 386 -2.40 2.68 17.13
C TYR A 386 -1.82 1.93 15.94
N GLY A 387 -0.57 1.49 16.04
CA GLY A 387 0.16 0.78 14.99
C GLY A 387 0.01 -0.73 15.06
N HIS A 388 0.41 -1.39 13.98
CA HIS A 388 0.40 -2.86 13.84
C HIS A 388 -0.99 -3.49 13.95
N ILE A 389 -2.04 -2.72 13.63
CA ILE A 389 -3.42 -3.16 13.68
C ILE A 389 -3.76 -4.08 12.50
N THR A 390 -4.43 -5.19 12.81
CA THR A 390 -5.07 -6.06 11.81
C THR A 390 -6.58 -5.81 11.77
N ASN A 391 -7.21 -6.18 10.65
CA ASN A 391 -8.65 -5.96 10.44
C ASN A 391 -9.12 -4.54 10.85
N PRO A 392 -8.44 -3.46 10.38
CA PRO A 392 -8.75 -2.11 10.83
C PRO A 392 -10.20 -1.78 10.47
N ARG A 393 -10.92 -1.16 11.42
CA ARG A 393 -12.22 -0.58 11.12
C ARG A 393 -12.05 0.65 10.24
N LEU A 394 -13.04 0.91 9.40
CA LEU A 394 -13.04 2.03 8.48
C LEU A 394 -13.73 3.23 9.15
N TYR A 395 -13.02 4.35 9.19
CA TYR A 395 -13.51 5.63 9.70
C TYR A 395 -13.22 6.71 8.68
N ARG A 396 -14.07 7.73 8.66
CA ARG A 396 -13.83 8.98 7.94
C ARG A 396 -13.08 9.94 8.86
N VAL A 397 -12.22 10.76 8.28
CA VAL A 397 -11.53 11.82 9.02
C VAL A 397 -12.58 12.72 9.68
N GLY A 398 -12.43 12.96 10.98
CA GLY A 398 -13.38 13.71 11.80
C GLY A 398 -14.45 12.87 12.50
N ASP A 399 -14.57 11.56 12.19
CA ASP A 399 -15.53 10.70 12.88
C ASP A 399 -15.25 10.68 14.39
N PRO A 400 -16.29 10.75 15.25
CA PRO A 400 -16.10 10.69 16.69
C PRO A 400 -15.59 9.30 17.09
N ILE A 401 -14.58 9.27 17.97
CA ILE A 401 -14.00 8.06 18.53
C ILE A 401 -14.24 8.11 20.04
N ALA A 402 -15.02 7.15 20.54
CA ALA A 402 -15.23 6.95 21.97
C ALA A 402 -14.17 5.99 22.54
N PRO A 403 -13.93 6.01 23.87
CA PRO A 403 -12.93 5.13 24.49
C PRO A 403 -13.13 3.65 24.20
N ASP A 404 -14.37 3.18 24.05
CA ASP A 404 -14.76 1.79 23.76
C ASP A 404 -14.86 1.48 22.26
N THR A 405 -14.56 2.44 21.39
CA THR A 405 -14.55 2.22 19.95
C THR A 405 -13.45 1.23 19.57
N VAL A 406 -13.84 0.07 19.03
CA VAL A 406 -12.92 -0.95 18.52
C VAL A 406 -12.29 -0.47 17.22
N LEU A 407 -11.00 -0.18 17.22
CA LEU A 407 -10.25 0.31 16.07
C LEU A 407 -9.81 -0.82 15.12
N GLY A 408 -9.65 -2.03 15.65
CA GLY A 408 -9.23 -3.22 14.91
C GLY A 408 -8.88 -4.34 15.87
N GLU A 409 -7.95 -5.20 15.47
CA GLU A 409 -7.59 -6.41 16.20
C GLU A 409 -6.08 -6.63 16.24
N LEU A 410 -5.61 -7.36 17.25
CA LEU A 410 -4.34 -8.07 17.19
C LEU A 410 -4.58 -9.44 16.56
N GLU A 411 -3.75 -9.80 15.58
CA GLU A 411 -3.79 -11.11 14.95
C GLU A 411 -2.50 -11.88 15.21
N PHE A 412 -2.67 -13.16 15.54
CA PHE A 412 -1.61 -14.15 15.66
C PHE A 412 -1.04 -14.54 14.28
N GLY A 413 0.29 -14.46 14.13
CA GLY A 413 1.02 -14.71 12.88
C GLY A 413 1.46 -13.44 12.13
N GLY A 414 1.05 -12.25 12.61
CA GLY A 414 1.53 -10.95 12.15
C GLY A 414 2.63 -10.39 13.07
N GLN A 415 2.62 -9.08 13.31
CA GLN A 415 3.49 -8.47 14.33
C GLN A 415 3.06 -8.82 15.76
N ASN A 416 1.84 -9.32 15.96
CA ASN A 416 1.30 -9.87 17.22
C ASN A 416 1.29 -8.88 18.41
N HIS A 417 1.31 -7.58 18.16
CA HIS A 417 1.23 -6.55 19.20
C HIS A 417 0.59 -5.28 18.67
N LEU A 418 0.10 -4.44 19.60
CA LEU A 418 -0.25 -3.04 19.35
C LEU A 418 0.97 -2.18 19.68
N HIS A 419 1.46 -1.36 18.74
CA HIS A 419 2.35 -0.24 19.05
C HIS A 419 1.51 1.00 19.34
N LEU A 420 1.50 1.46 20.58
CA LEU A 420 0.78 2.64 21.04
C LEU A 420 1.75 3.81 21.20
N GLU A 421 1.60 4.84 20.36
CA GLU A 421 2.42 6.04 20.41
C GLU A 421 1.55 7.28 20.64
N VAL A 422 2.07 8.27 21.37
CA VAL A 422 1.39 9.54 21.57
C VAL A 422 2.32 10.68 21.17
N ARG A 423 1.81 11.57 20.31
CA ARG A 423 2.50 12.80 19.91
C ARG A 423 1.76 14.01 20.46
N TYR A 424 2.46 14.87 21.18
CA TYR A 424 1.95 16.18 21.57
C TYR A 424 2.29 17.22 20.50
N ARG A 425 1.26 17.92 20.02
CA ARG A 425 1.34 18.90 18.93
C ARG A 425 2.02 18.33 17.68
N ASP A 426 1.77 17.05 17.42
CA ASP A 426 2.30 16.29 16.28
C ASP A 426 3.84 16.26 16.17
N ARG A 427 4.55 16.69 17.21
CA ARG A 427 6.01 16.87 17.22
C ARG A 427 6.70 16.05 18.29
N TRP A 428 6.23 16.15 19.53
CA TRP A 428 6.91 15.57 20.68
C TRP A 428 6.34 14.20 20.97
N ILE A 429 7.18 13.17 20.87
CA ILE A 429 6.78 11.82 21.27
C ILE A 429 6.78 11.78 22.81
N ILE A 430 5.62 11.48 23.38
CA ILE A 430 5.40 11.44 24.82
C ILE A 430 5.25 9.99 25.27
N ASN A 431 5.85 9.63 26.40
CA ASN A 431 5.62 8.33 27.04
C ASN A 431 4.11 8.18 27.34
N PRO A 432 3.40 7.23 26.71
CA PRO A 432 1.95 7.09 26.90
C PRO A 432 1.54 6.83 28.36
N LEU A 433 2.41 6.24 29.17
CA LEU A 433 2.11 5.99 30.60
C LEU A 433 1.88 7.28 31.39
N LEU A 434 2.55 8.38 31.05
CA LEU A 434 2.35 9.70 31.70
C LEU A 434 0.93 10.24 31.48
N LEU A 435 0.21 9.70 30.49
CA LEU A 435 -1.10 10.14 30.08
C LEU A 435 -2.20 9.14 30.49
N MET A 436 -1.83 8.06 31.16
CA MET A 436 -2.72 7.07 31.76
C MET A 436 -2.96 7.38 33.25
N PRO A 437 -4.16 7.16 33.79
CA PRO A 437 -4.41 7.24 35.22
C PRO A 437 -3.47 6.34 36.03
N GLU A 438 -3.18 6.72 37.26
CA GLU A 438 -2.31 5.95 38.16
C GLU A 438 -2.77 4.49 38.30
N THR A 439 -4.07 4.27 38.47
CA THR A 439 -4.66 2.92 38.57
C THR A 439 -4.36 2.04 37.36
N MET A 440 -4.30 2.62 36.16
CA MET A 440 -3.97 1.91 34.94
C MET A 440 -2.47 1.63 34.86
N ARG A 441 -1.62 2.62 35.17
CA ARG A 441 -0.17 2.42 35.21
C ARG A 441 0.26 1.35 36.20
N SER A 442 -0.30 1.36 37.41
CA SER A 442 0.04 0.39 38.45
C SER A 442 -0.43 -1.03 38.14
N SER A 443 -1.29 -1.22 37.13
CA SER A 443 -1.71 -2.54 36.68
C SER A 443 -0.74 -3.18 35.68
N LEU A 444 0.04 -2.39 34.94
CA LEU A 444 1.03 -2.83 33.93
C LEU A 444 2.38 -3.19 34.56
#